data_AF-A0AAW8ZWA7-F1
#
_entry.id   AF-A0AAW8ZWA7-F1
#
_cell.length_a   1.000
_cell.length_b   1.000
_cell.length_c   1.000
_cell.angle_alpha   90.00
_cell.angle_beta   90.00
_cell.angle_gamma   90.00
#
_symmetry.space_group_name_H-M   'P 1'
#
loop_
_entity.id
_entity.type
_entity.pdbx_description
1 polymer ?
#
loop_
_entity_poly.entity_id
_entity_poly.type
_entity_poly.pdbx_seq_one_letter_code
_entity_poly.pdbx_strand_id
1 'polypeptide(L)'
;MKEGFRQSMAWLHTWCGLTCGWLLCAIFLTGTLSVFRDPITRWMQAAPALPSASTHAALPEQALVPRALAQLRQLAPQARLWRITLPAHPGEALTLFWRTPDGQGQASLDPGSGEVLPSPWGRQTEGGRHFMSFHYTLHGGIPGYWLVGWVSMCGLIALVSGVIVHKRIFLDFFTFRPGKGQRSWLDAHNATAVLTLPFLLMIVYTGLAYFYTSYMPAPLQYMAAMRTRTRGMPMICRRRRLLQVPTPLR
;
A
#
# COMPACT_ATOMS: atom_id res chain seq x y z
N MET A 1 -2.49 36.76 -29.00
CA MET A 1 -2.28 37.35 -27.66
C MET A 1 -1.60 36.30 -26.81
N LYS A 2 -0.45 36.59 -26.17
CA LYS A 2 0.19 35.64 -25.26
C LYS A 2 -0.70 35.54 -24.01
N GLU A 3 -1.25 34.35 -23.73
CA GLU A 3 -2.02 34.15 -22.51
C GLU A 3 -1.16 34.48 -21.28
N GLY A 4 -1.74 35.18 -20.32
CA GLY A 4 -1.05 35.47 -19.06
C GLY A 4 -0.87 34.18 -18.24
N PHE A 5 0.21 34.08 -17.46
CA PHE A 5 0.51 32.91 -16.62
C PHE A 5 -0.69 32.38 -15.80
N ARG A 6 -1.51 33.28 -15.25
CA ARG A 6 -2.71 32.91 -14.48
C ARG A 6 -3.81 32.29 -15.34
N GLN A 7 -3.94 32.70 -16.59
CA GLN A 7 -4.92 32.15 -17.53
C GLN A 7 -4.53 30.72 -17.92
N SER A 8 -3.23 30.48 -18.18
CA SER A 8 -2.73 29.13 -18.43
C SER A 8 -2.88 28.21 -17.21
N MET A 9 -2.65 28.72 -15.99
CA MET A 9 -2.89 27.94 -14.75
C MET A 9 -4.37 27.66 -14.51
N ALA A 10 -5.27 28.61 -14.83
CA ALA A 10 -6.71 28.39 -14.75
C ALA A 10 -7.15 27.32 -15.74
N TRP A 11 -6.64 27.37 -16.97
CA TRP A 11 -6.89 26.34 -17.98
C TRP A 11 -6.43 24.96 -17.49
N LEU A 12 -5.20 24.85 -16.99
CA LEU A 12 -4.66 23.60 -16.43
C LEU A 12 -5.52 23.08 -15.27
N HIS A 13 -5.86 23.93 -14.31
CA HIS A 13 -6.70 23.55 -13.17
C HIS A 13 -8.05 23.01 -13.62
N THR A 14 -8.74 23.73 -14.52
CA THR A 14 -10.06 23.33 -15.02
C THR A 14 -10.00 22.02 -15.77
N TRP A 15 -9.06 21.84 -16.70
CA TRP A 15 -9.02 20.64 -17.54
C TRP A 15 -8.47 19.42 -16.79
N CYS A 16 -7.42 19.56 -15.98
CA CYS A 16 -6.95 18.46 -15.14
C CYS A 16 -8.01 18.07 -14.10
N GLY A 17 -8.66 19.05 -13.47
CA GLY A 17 -9.72 18.81 -12.50
C GLY A 17 -10.95 18.16 -13.13
N LEU A 18 -11.38 18.61 -14.32
CA LEU A 18 -12.56 18.09 -14.99
C LEU A 18 -12.35 16.67 -15.55
N THR A 19 -11.21 16.43 -16.20
CA THR A 19 -10.94 15.14 -16.86
C THR A 19 -10.54 14.06 -15.86
N CYS A 20 -9.70 14.39 -14.87
CA CYS A 20 -9.22 13.42 -13.89
C CYS A 20 -10.08 13.37 -12.62
N GLY A 21 -10.97 14.35 -12.39
CA GLY A 21 -11.70 14.51 -11.14
C GLY A 21 -12.55 13.29 -10.74
N TRP A 22 -13.26 12.69 -11.70
CA TRP A 22 -14.06 11.49 -11.43
C TRP A 22 -13.21 10.31 -10.99
N LEU A 23 -12.07 10.12 -11.64
CA LEU A 23 -11.16 9.02 -11.33
C LEU A 23 -10.42 9.27 -10.01
N LEU A 24 -9.97 10.51 -9.76
CA LEU A 24 -9.44 10.94 -8.47
C LEU A 24 -10.45 10.73 -7.33
N CYS A 25 -11.73 11.04 -7.57
CA CYS A 25 -12.80 10.81 -6.60
C CYS A 25 -12.92 9.32 -6.25
N ALA A 26 -12.98 8.43 -7.25
CA ALA A 26 -13.03 6.99 -7.02
C ALA A 26 -11.78 6.46 -6.29
N ILE A 27 -10.60 6.96 -6.66
CA ILE A 27 -9.31 6.61 -6.02
C ILE A 27 -9.31 7.07 -4.57
N PHE A 28 -9.67 8.31 -4.25
CA PHE A 28 -9.69 8.80 -2.87
C PHE A 28 -10.75 8.12 -2.02
N LEU A 29 -11.94 7.86 -2.58
CA LEU A 29 -13.02 7.15 -1.89
C LEU A 29 -12.56 5.75 -1.48
N THR A 30 -12.03 4.98 -2.44
CA THR A 30 -11.52 3.62 -2.18
C THR A 30 -10.28 3.63 -1.28
N GLY A 31 -9.42 4.63 -1.40
CA GLY A 31 -8.30 4.87 -0.49
C GLY A 31 -8.76 5.09 0.95
N THR A 32 -9.79 5.91 1.15
CA THR A 32 -10.38 6.17 2.47
C THR A 32 -10.99 4.89 3.06
N LEU A 33 -11.73 4.12 2.26
CA LEU A 33 -12.27 2.83 2.68
C LEU A 33 -11.18 1.81 3.02
N SER A 34 -10.02 1.86 2.35
CA SER A 34 -8.91 0.94 2.59
C SER A 34 -8.28 1.08 3.98
N VAL A 35 -8.45 2.23 4.65
CA VAL A 35 -8.05 2.44 6.05
C VAL A 35 -8.83 1.49 6.98
N PHE A 36 -10.09 1.21 6.65
CA PHE A 36 -10.97 0.29 7.38
C PHE A 36 -10.97 -1.12 6.81
N ARG A 37 -9.88 -1.51 6.13
CA ARG A 37 -9.78 -2.82 5.48
C ARG A 37 -10.07 -3.98 6.41
N ASP A 38 -9.51 -4.02 7.62
CA ASP A 38 -9.68 -5.17 8.52
C ASP A 38 -11.11 -5.26 9.08
N PRO A 39 -11.73 -4.16 9.58
CA PRO A 39 -13.15 -4.16 9.93
C PRO A 39 -14.07 -4.58 8.78
N ILE A 40 -13.86 -4.03 7.57
CA ILE A 40 -14.65 -4.37 6.38
C ILE A 40 -14.47 -5.85 6.03
N THR A 41 -13.23 -6.35 6.06
CA THR A 41 -12.93 -7.76 5.77
C THR A 41 -13.66 -8.69 6.73
N ARG A 42 -13.62 -8.40 8.03
CA ARG A 42 -14.36 -9.17 9.03
C ARG A 42 -15.85 -9.15 8.80
N TRP A 43 -16.42 -7.97 8.56
CA TRP A 43 -17.85 -7.83 8.30
C TRP A 43 -18.28 -8.62 7.05
N MET A 44 -17.49 -8.57 5.97
CA MET A 44 -17.82 -9.26 4.72
C MET A 44 -17.60 -10.78 4.80
N GLN A 45 -16.52 -11.22 5.44
CA GLN A 45 -16.22 -12.65 5.62
C GLN A 45 -17.23 -13.32 6.56
N ALA A 46 -17.75 -12.58 7.55
CA ALA A 46 -18.78 -13.07 8.47
C ALA A 46 -18.47 -14.48 8.99
N ALA A 47 -17.25 -14.65 9.51
CA ALA A 47 -16.77 -15.95 9.98
C ALA A 47 -17.70 -16.52 11.07
N PRO A 48 -18.00 -17.84 11.06
CA PRO A 48 -18.83 -18.45 12.08
C PRO A 48 -18.22 -18.30 13.48
N ALA A 49 -19.05 -18.41 14.52
CA ALA A 49 -18.57 -18.50 15.89
C ALA A 49 -17.67 -19.75 16.04
N LEU A 50 -16.58 -19.61 16.78
CA LEU A 50 -15.69 -20.75 17.05
C LEU A 50 -16.42 -21.79 17.90
N PRO A 51 -16.22 -23.09 17.61
CA PRO A 51 -16.73 -24.16 18.46
C PRO A 51 -16.30 -24.02 19.93
N SER A 52 -15.05 -23.60 20.17
CA SER A 52 -14.52 -23.44 21.53
C SER A 52 -14.93 -22.14 22.23
N ALA A 53 -15.60 -21.19 21.55
CA ALA A 53 -15.92 -19.87 22.12
C ALA A 53 -16.86 -19.95 23.34
N SER A 54 -17.65 -21.01 23.46
CA SER A 54 -18.55 -21.25 24.59
C SER A 54 -17.90 -22.00 25.75
N THR A 55 -16.73 -22.61 25.55
CA THR A 55 -16.15 -23.58 26.49
C THR A 55 -14.81 -23.15 27.07
N HIS A 56 -14.05 -22.30 26.38
CA HIS A 56 -12.68 -21.96 26.77
C HIS A 56 -12.53 -20.47 27.08
N ALA A 57 -12.04 -20.16 28.28
CA ALA A 57 -11.49 -18.84 28.58
C ALA A 57 -10.34 -18.54 27.60
N ALA A 58 -10.19 -17.27 27.20
CA ALA A 58 -9.13 -16.85 26.28
C ALA A 58 -7.77 -17.38 26.76
N LEU A 59 -7.19 -18.29 25.98
CA LEU A 59 -5.89 -18.86 26.31
C LEU A 59 -4.81 -17.77 26.19
N PRO A 60 -3.79 -17.76 27.07
CA PRO A 60 -2.67 -16.86 26.92
C PRO A 60 -1.98 -17.11 25.57
N GLU A 61 -1.54 -16.04 24.89
CA GLU A 61 -0.91 -16.13 23.56
C GLU A 61 0.28 -17.11 23.53
N GLN A 62 1.00 -17.23 24.64
CA GLN A 62 2.12 -18.14 24.84
C GLN A 62 1.73 -19.63 24.63
N ALA A 63 0.48 -19.99 24.89
CA ALA A 63 -0.04 -21.34 24.69
C ALA A 63 -0.51 -21.59 23.24
N LEU A 64 -0.79 -20.54 22.47
CA LEU A 64 -1.32 -20.64 21.11
C LEU A 64 -0.21 -20.99 20.10
N VAL A 65 0.96 -20.37 20.22
CA VAL A 65 2.07 -20.53 19.26
C VAL A 65 2.56 -21.98 19.18
N PRO A 66 2.78 -22.73 20.28
CA PRO A 66 3.18 -24.13 20.21
C PRO A 66 2.17 -25.02 19.49
N ARG A 67 0.87 -24.77 19.68
CA ARG A 67 -0.21 -25.51 18.99
C ARG A 67 -0.21 -25.23 17.49
N ALA A 68 -0.10 -23.95 17.12
CA ALA A 68 0.06 -23.50 15.75
C ALA A 68 1.23 -24.19 15.05
N LEU A 69 2.37 -24.26 15.76
CA LEU A 69 3.60 -24.86 15.26
C LEU A 69 3.48 -26.37 15.09
N ALA A 70 2.84 -27.06 16.04
CA ALA A 70 2.56 -28.49 15.95
C ALA A 70 1.72 -28.80 14.70
N GLN A 71 0.67 -28.02 14.44
CA GLN A 71 -0.17 -28.16 13.26
C GLN A 71 0.59 -27.85 11.97
N LEU A 72 1.38 -26.77 11.92
CA LEU A 72 2.19 -26.42 10.74
C LEU A 72 3.22 -27.50 10.37
N ARG A 73 3.82 -28.15 11.38
CA ARG A 73 4.74 -29.27 11.16
C ARG A 73 4.06 -30.47 10.50
N GLN A 74 2.79 -30.72 10.81
CA GLN A 74 2.01 -31.79 10.19
C GLN A 74 1.51 -31.40 8.79
N LEU A 75 0.95 -30.20 8.65
CA LEU A 75 0.35 -29.73 7.40
C LEU A 75 1.40 -29.42 6.32
N ALA A 76 2.56 -28.88 6.69
CA ALA A 76 3.53 -28.38 5.74
C ALA A 76 4.99 -28.51 6.25
N PRO A 77 5.49 -29.74 6.48
CA PRO A 77 6.85 -29.98 6.98
C PRO A 77 7.95 -29.43 6.06
N GLN A 78 7.67 -29.37 4.75
CA GLN A 78 8.58 -28.90 3.71
C GLN A 78 8.43 -27.42 3.33
N ALA A 79 7.69 -26.64 4.13
CA ALA A 79 7.53 -25.21 3.86
C ALA A 79 8.83 -24.44 4.13
N ARG A 80 9.12 -23.48 3.26
CA ARG A 80 10.24 -22.54 3.43
C ARG A 80 9.88 -21.36 4.32
N LEU A 81 8.59 -21.07 4.47
CA LEU A 81 8.07 -19.99 5.28
C LEU A 81 6.80 -20.45 5.98
N TRP A 82 6.74 -20.23 7.28
CA TRP A 82 5.53 -20.28 8.08
C TRP A 82 5.20 -18.88 8.58
N ARG A 83 3.91 -18.54 8.59
CA ARG A 83 3.38 -17.34 9.21
C ARG A 83 2.19 -17.75 10.07
N ILE A 84 2.24 -17.35 11.33
CA ILE A 84 1.18 -17.56 12.30
C ILE A 84 0.60 -16.18 12.60
N THR A 85 -0.69 -16.01 12.35
CA THR A 85 -1.42 -14.78 12.71
C THR A 85 -2.30 -15.09 13.91
N LEU A 86 -1.96 -14.47 15.04
CA LEU A 86 -2.75 -14.57 16.27
C LEU A 86 -4.10 -13.86 16.11
N PRO A 87 -5.17 -14.35 16.76
CA PRO A 87 -6.45 -13.67 16.76
C PRO A 87 -6.31 -12.28 17.41
N ALA A 88 -6.78 -11.24 16.73
CA ALA A 88 -6.70 -9.88 17.24
C ALA A 88 -7.83 -9.58 18.24
N HIS A 89 -8.93 -10.32 18.14
CA HIS A 89 -10.07 -10.20 19.04
C HIS A 89 -10.52 -11.56 19.57
N PRO A 90 -11.13 -11.60 20.77
CA PRO A 90 -11.73 -12.81 21.30
C PRO A 90 -12.75 -13.40 20.32
N GLY A 91 -12.73 -14.71 20.12
CA GLY A 91 -13.64 -15.40 19.20
C GLY A 91 -13.16 -15.48 17.76
N GLU A 92 -11.97 -14.96 17.43
CA GLU A 92 -11.36 -15.12 16.10
C GLU A 92 -10.51 -16.39 16.00
N ALA A 93 -10.50 -17.00 14.82
CA ALA A 93 -9.66 -18.15 14.54
C ALA A 93 -8.19 -17.75 14.45
N LEU A 94 -7.31 -18.65 14.90
CA LEU A 94 -5.88 -18.55 14.60
C LEU A 94 -5.66 -18.84 13.11
N THR A 95 -4.93 -17.99 12.40
CA THR A 95 -4.68 -18.22 10.96
C THR A 95 -3.24 -18.68 10.72
N LEU A 96 -3.10 -19.76 9.97
CA LEU A 96 -1.84 -20.35 9.55
C LEU A 96 -1.63 -20.12 8.06
N PHE A 97 -0.47 -19.63 7.67
CA PHE A 97 -0.05 -19.51 6.28
C PHE A 97 1.31 -20.16 6.08
N TRP A 98 1.48 -20.89 5.00
CA TRP A 98 2.76 -21.49 4.64
C TRP A 98 3.06 -21.35 3.16
N ARG A 99 4.36 -21.36 2.83
CA ARG A 99 4.85 -21.36 1.45
C ARG A 99 5.82 -22.52 1.24
N THR A 100 5.46 -23.44 0.34
CA THR A 100 6.28 -24.55 -0.14
C THR A 100 6.92 -24.18 -1.48
N PRO A 101 7.87 -24.98 -2.00
CA PRO A 101 8.37 -24.81 -3.38
C PRO A 101 7.26 -24.86 -4.42
N ASP A 102 6.24 -25.69 -4.19
CA ASP A 102 5.16 -25.97 -5.15
C ASP A 102 3.97 -25.00 -5.03
N GLY A 103 3.95 -24.13 -4.02
CA GLY A 103 2.85 -23.19 -3.83
C GLY A 103 2.74 -22.59 -2.43
N GLN A 104 1.53 -22.16 -2.09
CA GLN A 104 1.19 -21.60 -0.79
C GLN A 104 -0.13 -22.17 -0.30
N GLY A 105 -0.27 -22.29 1.01
CA GLY A 105 -1.49 -22.76 1.65
C GLY A 105 -1.85 -21.94 2.87
N GLN A 106 -3.13 -22.03 3.25
CA GLN A 106 -3.68 -21.37 4.41
C GLN A 106 -4.66 -22.30 5.10
N ALA A 107 -4.67 -22.27 6.43
CA ALA A 107 -5.64 -22.96 7.27
C ALA A 107 -6.04 -22.09 8.45
N SER A 108 -7.26 -22.28 8.95
CA SER A 108 -7.74 -21.66 10.17
C SER A 108 -7.78 -22.70 11.27
N LEU A 109 -7.41 -22.32 12.49
CA LEU A 109 -7.34 -23.19 13.65
C LEU A 109 -8.21 -22.60 14.76
N ASP A 110 -8.91 -23.46 15.50
CA ASP A 110 -9.54 -23.04 16.74
C ASP A 110 -8.45 -22.83 17.82
N PRO A 111 -8.32 -21.63 18.41
CA PRO A 111 -7.34 -21.38 19.46
C PRO A 111 -7.55 -22.25 20.71
N GLY A 112 -8.81 -22.59 21.04
CA GLY A 112 -9.20 -23.34 22.23
C GLY A 112 -8.88 -24.82 22.15
N SER A 113 -9.31 -25.49 21.08
CA SER A 113 -9.06 -26.93 20.86
C SER A 113 -7.75 -27.23 20.12
N GLY A 114 -7.25 -26.30 19.30
CA GLY A 114 -6.12 -26.55 18.40
C GLY A 114 -6.48 -27.37 17.15
N GLU A 115 -7.77 -27.57 16.88
CA GLU A 115 -8.26 -28.28 15.71
C GLU A 115 -8.30 -27.39 14.46
N VAL A 116 -8.08 -28.02 13.31
CA VAL A 116 -8.18 -27.35 12.00
C VAL A 116 -9.65 -27.16 11.65
N LEU A 117 -10.00 -25.91 11.37
CA LEU A 117 -11.35 -25.52 10.98
C LEU A 117 -11.59 -25.77 9.49
N PRO A 118 -12.86 -25.95 9.06
CA PRO A 118 -13.21 -26.06 7.66
C PRO A 118 -12.67 -24.88 6.84
N SER A 119 -12.14 -25.18 5.66
CA SER A 119 -11.66 -24.16 4.71
C SER A 119 -12.66 -24.02 3.56
N PRO A 120 -13.14 -22.81 3.25
CA PRO A 120 -12.83 -21.53 3.89
C PRO A 120 -13.55 -21.36 5.24
N TRP A 121 -12.88 -20.73 6.20
CA TRP A 121 -13.51 -20.27 7.44
C TRP A 121 -14.18 -18.92 7.19
N GLY A 122 -15.49 -18.93 6.97
CA GLY A 122 -16.27 -17.76 6.56
C GLY A 122 -16.52 -17.70 5.04
N ARG A 123 -17.11 -16.59 4.59
CA ARG A 123 -17.45 -16.37 3.19
C ARG A 123 -16.21 -16.03 2.37
N GLN A 124 -16.13 -16.57 1.15
CA GLN A 124 -15.08 -16.21 0.21
C GLN A 124 -15.34 -14.80 -0.34
N THR A 125 -14.50 -13.86 0.05
CA THR A 125 -14.56 -12.48 -0.42
C THR A 125 -13.18 -11.84 -0.28
N GLU A 126 -12.86 -10.89 -1.16
CA GLU A 126 -11.66 -10.05 -1.00
C GLU A 126 -11.76 -9.14 0.24
N GLY A 127 -12.97 -8.92 0.75
CA GLY A 127 -13.19 -8.05 1.90
C GLY A 127 -12.70 -6.63 1.62
N GLY A 128 -12.05 -6.03 2.61
CA GLY A 128 -11.44 -4.71 2.49
C GLY A 128 -10.22 -4.65 1.55
N ARG A 129 -9.64 -5.81 1.15
CA ARG A 129 -8.52 -5.84 0.19
C ARG A 129 -8.94 -5.31 -1.18
N HIS A 130 -10.21 -5.50 -1.54
CA HIS A 130 -10.79 -4.98 -2.78
C HIS A 130 -10.54 -3.47 -2.95
N PHE A 131 -10.87 -2.69 -1.91
CA PHE A 131 -10.72 -1.23 -1.93
C PHE A 131 -9.26 -0.80 -2.02
N MET A 132 -8.37 -1.51 -1.32
CA MET A 132 -6.93 -1.27 -1.46
C MET A 132 -6.47 -1.55 -2.89
N SER A 133 -6.79 -2.71 -3.45
CA SER A 133 -6.40 -3.10 -4.82
C SER A 133 -6.89 -2.10 -5.86
N PHE A 134 -8.16 -1.69 -5.76
CA PHE A 134 -8.74 -0.68 -6.62
C PHE A 134 -8.01 0.67 -6.49
N HIS A 135 -7.71 1.11 -5.26
CA HIS A 135 -7.07 2.40 -5.02
C HIS A 135 -5.73 2.57 -5.75
N TYR A 136 -4.87 1.54 -5.80
CA TYR A 136 -3.54 1.65 -6.44
C TYR A 136 -3.42 0.99 -7.83
N THR A 137 -4.38 0.17 -8.27
CA THR A 137 -4.34 -0.46 -9.61
C THR A 137 -5.62 -0.36 -10.41
N LEU A 138 -6.72 0.11 -9.84
CA LEU A 138 -8.05 0.07 -10.46
C LEU A 138 -8.47 -1.35 -10.92
N HIS A 139 -7.89 -2.40 -10.31
CA HIS A 139 -7.97 -3.80 -10.76
C HIS A 139 -7.45 -4.07 -12.19
N GLY A 140 -6.78 -3.09 -12.79
CA GLY A 140 -6.16 -3.19 -14.12
C GLY A 140 -4.72 -3.69 -14.10
N GLY A 141 -4.21 -4.17 -12.96
CA GLY A 141 -2.82 -4.63 -12.83
C GLY A 141 -1.80 -3.54 -13.13
N ILE A 142 -0.79 -3.88 -13.93
CA ILE A 142 0.30 -2.95 -14.30
C ILE A 142 -0.23 -1.72 -15.06
N PRO A 143 -1.08 -1.85 -16.11
CA PRO A 143 -1.67 -0.68 -16.77
C PRO A 143 -2.41 0.27 -15.82
N GLY A 144 -3.26 -0.27 -14.95
CA GLY A 144 -4.04 0.54 -14.02
C GLY A 144 -3.16 1.22 -12.98
N TYR A 145 -2.07 0.58 -12.55
CA TYR A 145 -1.06 1.20 -11.70
C TYR A 145 -0.41 2.44 -12.34
N TRP A 146 -0.02 2.36 -13.62
CA TRP A 146 0.51 3.52 -14.34
C TRP A 146 -0.55 4.61 -14.54
N LEU A 147 -1.79 4.22 -14.83
CA LEU A 147 -2.90 5.16 -14.96
C LEU A 147 -3.15 5.94 -13.66
N VAL A 148 -3.18 5.26 -12.51
CA VAL A 148 -3.29 5.92 -11.19
C VAL A 148 -2.14 6.91 -10.99
N GLY A 149 -0.90 6.52 -11.31
CA GLY A 149 0.27 7.42 -11.22
C GLY A 149 0.12 8.69 -12.06
N TRP A 150 -0.30 8.55 -13.32
CA TRP A 150 -0.59 9.69 -14.21
C TRP A 150 -1.70 10.59 -13.68
N VAL A 151 -2.80 9.99 -13.21
CA VAL A 151 -3.95 10.70 -12.65
C VAL A 151 -3.58 11.46 -11.38
N SER A 152 -2.74 10.86 -10.52
CA SER A 152 -2.21 11.51 -9.33
C SER A 152 -1.26 12.66 -9.68
N MET A 153 -0.46 12.56 -10.75
CA MET A 153 0.34 13.69 -11.26
C MET A 153 -0.56 14.85 -11.73
N CYS A 154 -1.60 14.56 -12.51
CA CYS A 154 -2.61 15.55 -12.90
C CYS A 154 -3.29 16.18 -11.68
N GLY A 155 -3.57 15.38 -10.64
CA GLY A 155 -4.10 15.86 -9.35
C GLY A 155 -3.15 16.83 -8.65
N LEU A 156 -1.85 16.55 -8.63
CA LEU A 156 -0.85 17.45 -8.04
C LEU A 156 -0.77 18.78 -8.82
N ILE A 157 -0.78 18.71 -10.15
CA ILE A 157 -0.85 19.90 -11.02
C ILE A 157 -2.13 20.70 -10.75
N ALA A 158 -3.28 20.03 -10.61
CA ALA A 158 -4.56 20.67 -10.31
C ALA A 158 -4.55 21.35 -8.94
N LEU A 159 -3.94 20.73 -7.92
CA LEU A 159 -3.79 21.33 -6.58
C LEU A 159 -2.91 22.58 -6.62
N VAL A 160 -1.72 22.49 -7.22
CA VAL A 160 -0.77 23.62 -7.30
C VAL A 160 -1.36 24.77 -8.13
N SER A 161 -1.91 24.45 -9.31
CA SER A 161 -2.55 25.47 -10.17
C SER A 161 -3.79 26.08 -9.51
N GLY A 162 -4.57 25.30 -8.75
CA GLY A 162 -5.71 25.79 -7.96
C GLY A 162 -5.30 26.85 -6.94
N VAL A 163 -4.23 26.61 -6.18
CA VAL A 163 -3.68 27.60 -5.22
C VAL A 163 -3.26 28.90 -5.93
N ILE A 164 -2.61 28.78 -7.10
CA ILE A 164 -2.12 29.94 -7.87
C ILE A 164 -3.29 30.78 -8.41
N VAL A 165 -4.34 30.13 -8.91
CA VAL A 165 -5.51 30.78 -9.51
C VAL A 165 -6.35 31.46 -8.43
N HIS A 166 -6.65 30.75 -7.35
CA HIS A 166 -7.47 31.23 -6.24
C HIS A 166 -6.65 32.06 -5.23
N LYS A 167 -6.12 33.23 -5.64
CA LYS A 167 -5.35 34.11 -4.72
C LYS A 167 -6.13 34.60 -3.48
N ARG A 168 -7.48 34.54 -3.51
CA ARG A 168 -8.35 34.93 -2.39
C ARG A 168 -8.90 33.74 -1.60
N ILE A 169 -8.36 32.54 -1.81
CA ILE A 169 -8.91 31.31 -1.23
C ILE A 169 -9.10 31.38 0.30
N PHE A 170 -8.20 32.06 1.03
CA PHE A 170 -8.30 32.28 2.48
C PHE A 170 -9.34 33.34 2.88
N LEU A 171 -9.56 34.36 2.05
CA LEU A 171 -10.59 35.38 2.30
C LEU A 171 -11.98 34.84 1.99
N ASP A 172 -12.09 34.08 0.90
CA ASP A 172 -13.35 33.48 0.46
C ASP A 172 -13.78 32.31 1.39
N PHE A 173 -12.83 31.66 2.08
CA PHE A 173 -13.10 30.62 3.09
C PHE A 173 -14.05 31.10 4.20
N PHE A 174 -13.93 32.35 4.66
CA PHE A 174 -14.79 32.90 5.72
C PHE A 174 -16.09 33.50 5.19
N THR A 175 -16.32 33.46 3.87
CA THR A 175 -17.42 34.19 3.22
C THR A 175 -18.43 33.23 2.61
N PHE A 176 -19.03 32.33 3.40
CA PHE A 176 -20.10 31.46 2.90
C PHE A 176 -21.38 32.25 2.64
N ARG A 177 -21.84 32.31 1.38
CA ARG A 177 -23.08 33.02 0.98
C ARG A 177 -24.18 32.01 0.61
N PRO A 178 -25.07 31.63 1.54
CA PRO A 178 -26.17 30.70 1.26
C PRO A 178 -27.21 31.32 0.31
N GLY A 179 -27.94 30.47 -0.43
CA GLY A 179 -29.10 30.87 -1.23
C GLY A 179 -28.81 31.50 -2.60
N LYS A 180 -27.57 31.43 -3.11
CA LYS A 180 -27.17 32.03 -4.41
C LYS A 180 -26.78 31.01 -5.48
N GLY A 181 -27.33 29.80 -5.41
CA GLY A 181 -27.19 28.75 -6.43
C GLY A 181 -25.73 28.44 -6.75
N GLN A 182 -25.32 28.69 -8.01
CA GLN A 182 -23.96 28.42 -8.50
C GLN A 182 -22.86 29.14 -7.69
N ARG A 183 -23.12 30.34 -7.17
CA ARG A 183 -22.15 31.05 -6.32
C ARG A 183 -21.95 30.34 -4.98
N SER A 184 -23.02 29.79 -4.40
CA SER A 184 -22.93 29.00 -3.17
C SER A 184 -22.15 27.69 -3.38
N TRP A 185 -22.26 27.06 -4.56
CA TRP A 185 -21.43 25.91 -4.93
C TRP A 185 -19.95 26.24 -5.10
N LEU A 186 -19.64 27.41 -5.69
CA LEU A 186 -18.27 27.89 -5.79
C LEU A 186 -17.68 28.20 -4.41
N ASP A 187 -18.45 28.86 -3.54
CA ASP A 187 -18.05 29.14 -2.16
C ASP A 187 -17.83 27.83 -1.38
N ALA A 188 -18.69 26.82 -1.56
CA ALA A 188 -18.52 25.49 -0.96
C ALA A 188 -17.28 24.75 -1.51
N HIS A 189 -17.03 24.83 -2.82
CA HIS A 189 -15.83 24.27 -3.42
C HIS A 189 -14.56 24.94 -2.86
N ASN A 190 -14.54 26.28 -2.78
CA ASN A 190 -13.43 27.02 -2.19
C ASN A 190 -13.21 26.63 -0.71
N ALA A 191 -14.29 26.58 0.08
CA ALA A 191 -14.21 26.23 1.49
C ALA A 191 -13.67 24.80 1.72
N THR A 192 -14.23 23.82 1.00
CA THR A 192 -13.77 22.42 1.08
C THR A 192 -12.37 22.24 0.52
N ALA A 193 -12.00 22.96 -0.55
CA ALA A 193 -10.67 22.93 -1.13
C ALA A 193 -9.61 23.41 -0.13
N VAL A 194 -9.82 24.55 0.56
CA VAL A 194 -8.86 25.05 1.58
C VAL A 194 -8.73 24.07 2.74
N LEU A 195 -9.87 23.62 3.28
CA LEU A 195 -9.90 22.75 4.45
C LEU A 195 -9.15 21.44 4.20
N THR A 196 -9.30 20.88 3.01
CA THR A 196 -8.71 19.59 2.65
C THR A 196 -7.35 19.71 1.98
N LEU A 197 -6.92 20.91 1.55
CA LEU A 197 -5.68 21.15 0.81
C LEU A 197 -4.44 20.50 1.43
N PRO A 198 -4.10 20.70 2.72
CA PRO A 198 -2.88 20.11 3.28
C PRO A 198 -2.92 18.58 3.22
N PHE A 199 -4.10 17.98 3.45
CA PHE A 199 -4.28 16.53 3.41
C PHE A 199 -4.23 15.98 1.99
N LEU A 200 -4.93 16.61 1.04
CA LEU A 200 -4.93 16.18 -0.37
C LEU A 200 -3.54 16.32 -0.99
N LEU A 201 -2.83 17.42 -0.71
CA LEU A 201 -1.45 17.60 -1.17
C LEU A 201 -0.54 16.50 -0.62
N MET A 202 -0.62 16.23 0.69
CA MET A 202 0.17 15.17 1.33
C MET A 202 -0.16 13.79 0.75
N ILE A 203 -1.43 13.43 0.62
CA ILE A 203 -1.87 12.10 0.14
C ILE A 203 -1.46 11.88 -1.32
N VAL A 204 -1.68 12.86 -2.21
CA VAL A 204 -1.28 12.75 -3.62
C VAL A 204 0.23 12.65 -3.76
N TYR A 205 0.96 13.51 -3.06
CA TYR A 205 2.42 13.51 -3.09
C TYR A 205 3.00 12.18 -2.56
N THR A 206 2.53 11.73 -1.40
CA THR A 206 2.99 10.47 -0.81
C THR A 206 2.61 9.25 -1.65
N GLY A 207 1.45 9.27 -2.31
CA GLY A 207 1.05 8.26 -3.29
C GLY A 207 2.06 8.12 -4.43
N LEU A 208 2.48 9.24 -5.04
CA LEU A 208 3.54 9.22 -6.06
C LEU A 208 4.89 8.78 -5.48
N ALA A 209 5.27 9.33 -4.33
CA ALA A 209 6.58 9.11 -3.73
C ALA A 209 6.79 7.66 -3.27
N TYR A 210 5.75 7.00 -2.75
CA TYR A 210 5.83 5.59 -2.31
C TYR A 210 6.26 4.66 -3.46
N PHE A 211 5.91 5.04 -4.68
CA PHE A 211 6.15 4.27 -5.89
C PHE A 211 7.39 4.71 -6.68
N TYR A 212 8.27 5.53 -6.08
CA TYR A 212 9.46 6.06 -6.77
C TYR A 212 10.34 4.96 -7.39
N THR A 213 10.47 3.80 -6.72
CA THR A 213 11.30 2.68 -7.21
C THR A 213 10.73 2.03 -8.46
N SER A 214 9.41 2.03 -8.61
CA SER A 214 8.72 1.51 -9.79
C SER A 214 8.81 2.49 -10.96
N TYR A 215 8.72 3.79 -10.70
CA TYR A 215 8.79 4.82 -11.74
C TYR A 215 10.21 5.09 -12.23
N MET A 216 11.20 5.00 -11.34
CA MET A 216 12.62 5.24 -11.64
C MET A 216 13.49 4.05 -11.18
N PRO A 217 13.44 2.89 -11.86
CA PRO A 217 14.19 1.71 -11.44
C PRO A 217 15.69 1.78 -11.78
N ALA A 218 16.09 2.68 -12.70
CA ALA A 218 17.45 2.73 -13.24
C ALA A 218 18.56 2.87 -12.17
N PRO A 219 18.43 3.70 -11.11
CA PRO A 219 19.44 3.78 -10.06
C PRO A 219 19.59 2.46 -9.28
N LEU A 220 18.48 1.77 -8.99
CA LEU A 220 18.50 0.49 -8.27
C LEU A 220 19.09 -0.62 -9.12
N GLN A 221 18.74 -0.66 -10.41
CA GLN A 221 19.28 -1.62 -11.36
C GLN A 221 20.79 -1.40 -11.55
N TYR A 222 21.24 -0.15 -11.61
CA TYR A 222 22.65 0.20 -11.67
C TYR A 222 23.41 -0.27 -10.42
N MET A 223 22.87 -0.02 -9.22
CA MET A 223 23.47 -0.51 -7.97
C MET A 223 23.51 -2.04 -7.90
N ALA A 224 22.45 -2.72 -8.33
CA ALA A 224 22.39 -4.18 -8.37
C ALA A 224 23.44 -4.75 -9.34
N ALA A 225 23.57 -4.16 -10.54
CA ALA A 225 24.57 -4.53 -11.54
C ALA A 225 26.01 -4.28 -11.04
N MET A 226 26.26 -3.21 -10.30
CA MET A 226 27.57 -2.99 -9.67
C MET A 226 27.88 -4.05 -8.60
N ARG A 227 26.88 -4.46 -7.80
CA ARG A 227 27.04 -5.49 -6.76
C ARG A 227 27.30 -6.88 -7.34
N THR A 228 26.69 -7.24 -8.46
CA THR A 228 26.98 -8.52 -9.13
C THR A 228 28.36 -8.50 -9.79
N ARG A 229 28.78 -7.35 -10.35
CA ARG A 229 30.11 -7.18 -10.96
C ARG A 229 31.25 -7.31 -9.96
N THR A 230 31.09 -6.84 -8.72
CA THR A 230 32.11 -6.98 -7.67
C THR A 230 32.16 -8.38 -7.06
N ARG A 231 31.05 -9.13 -7.03
CA ARG A 231 31.02 -10.53 -6.58
C ARG A 231 31.47 -11.55 -7.64
N GLY A 232 31.42 -11.18 -8.92
CA GLY A 232 31.84 -12.03 -10.04
C GLY A 232 33.31 -11.94 -10.44
N MET A 233 34.14 -11.12 -9.74
CA MET A 233 35.57 -11.12 -10.01
C MET A 233 36.19 -12.38 -9.38
N PRO A 234 36.79 -13.30 -10.17
CA PRO A 234 37.62 -14.33 -9.58
C PRO A 234 38.74 -13.62 -8.81
N MET A 235 38.96 -14.04 -7.56
CA MET A 235 40.15 -13.72 -6.79
C MET A 235 41.37 -14.21 -7.58
N ILE A 236 41.86 -13.40 -8.52
CA ILE A 236 43.19 -13.57 -9.09
C ILE A 236 44.14 -13.24 -7.96
N CYS A 237 44.47 -14.30 -7.24
CA CYS A 237 45.54 -14.43 -6.29
C CYS A 237 46.74 -13.60 -6.77
N ARG A 238 46.97 -12.46 -6.09
CA ARG A 238 48.16 -11.63 -6.26
C ARG A 238 49.36 -12.43 -5.75
N ARG A 239 49.85 -13.35 -6.60
CA ARG A 239 50.94 -14.27 -6.29
C ARG A 239 52.23 -13.47 -6.10
N ARG A 240 52.64 -13.38 -4.83
CA ARG A 240 54.03 -13.32 -4.33
C ARG A 240 55.07 -12.81 -5.33
N ARG A 241 55.37 -11.51 -5.28
CA ARG A 241 56.71 -11.02 -5.61
C ARG A 241 57.56 -11.23 -4.36
N LEU A 242 58.09 -12.45 -4.21
CA LEU A 242 59.08 -12.77 -3.19
C LEU A 242 60.33 -11.94 -3.48
N LEU A 243 60.77 -11.22 -2.46
CA LEU A 243 62.05 -10.56 -2.36
C LEU A 243 63.17 -11.57 -2.66
N GLN A 244 63.89 -11.37 -3.76
CA GLN A 244 65.25 -11.87 -3.89
C GLN A 244 66.19 -10.72 -3.58
N VAL A 245 66.74 -10.77 -2.37
CA VAL A 245 67.85 -9.96 -1.89
C VAL A 245 69.12 -10.46 -2.59
N PRO A 246 69.90 -9.60 -3.27
CA PRO A 246 71.22 -9.98 -3.75
C PRO A 246 72.24 -9.82 -2.61
N THR A 247 72.90 -10.92 -2.22
CA THR A 247 74.08 -10.91 -1.34
C THR A 247 75.33 -10.99 -2.22
N PRO A 248 76.32 -10.08 -2.07
CA PRO A 248 77.58 -10.17 -2.80
C PRO A 248 78.64 -10.99 -2.04
N LEU A 249 79.21 -11.94 -2.78
CA LEU A 249 80.60 -12.45 -2.82
C LEU A 249 81.46 -12.48 -1.54
N ARG A 250 81.91 -13.69 -1.22
CA ARG A 250 83.34 -14.02 -1.08
C ARG A 250 83.67 -15.22 -1.94
#